data_AF-A0A0F9KQT9-F1
#
_entry.id   AF-A0A0F9KQT9-F1
#
_cell.length_a   1.000
_cell.length_b   1.000
_cell.length_c   1.000
_cell.angle_alpha   90.00
_cell.angle_beta   90.00
_cell.angle_gamma   90.00
#
_symmetry.space_group_name_H-M   'P 1'
#
loop_
_entity.id
_entity.type
_entity.pdbx_description
1 polymer ?
#
loop_
_entity_poly.entity_id
_entity_poly.type
_entity_poly.pdbx_seq_one_letter_code
_entity_poly.pdbx_strand_id
1 'polypeptide(L)' 'MAAKYVAKLLDTKLDDVSRTGLIFEGSGIDHAHIKLIPMHGTANISKWNPTTTYLDKYFKKYEGYLSSHESLRK' A
#
# COMPACT_ATOMS: atom_id res chain seq x y z
N MET A 1 11.30 -1.25 13.24
CA MET A 1 10.45 -2.21 13.99
C MET A 1 9.05 -1.68 14.28
N ALA A 2 8.88 -0.39 14.60
CA ALA A 2 7.57 0.21 14.92
C ALA A 2 6.49 0.05 13.82
N ALA A 3 6.79 0.40 12.56
CA ALA A 3 5.80 0.28 11.47
C ALA A 3 5.27 -1.15 11.29
N LYS A 4 6.14 -2.15 11.37
CA LYS A 4 5.74 -3.57 11.30
C LYS A 4 4.84 -3.97 12.46
N TYR A 5 5.12 -3.47 13.67
CA TYR A 5 4.29 -3.73 14.85
C TYR A 5 2.90 -3.12 14.67
N VAL A 6 2.83 -1.85 14.30
CA VAL A 6 1.54 -1.16 14.09
C VAL A 6 0.77 -1.78 12.92
N ALA A 7 1.43 -2.14 11.82
CA ALA A 7 0.78 -2.84 10.71
C ALA A 7 0.13 -4.15 11.15
N LYS A 8 0.85 -4.98 11.94
CA LYS A 8 0.27 -6.20 12.51
C LYS A 8 -0.86 -5.93 13.50
N LEU A 9 -0.81 -4.81 14.23
CA LEU A 9 -1.90 -4.43 15.12
C LEU A 9 -3.15 -4.08 14.30
N LEU A 10 -3.00 -3.35 13.19
CA LEU A 10 -4.09 -3.07 12.26
C LEU A 10 -4.67 -4.36 11.67
N ASP A 11 -3.81 -5.27 11.18
CA ASP A 11 -4.20 -6.56 10.61
C ASP A 11 -4.96 -7.46 11.63
N THR A 12 -4.72 -7.29 12.94
CA THR A 12 -5.38 -8.11 13.99
C THR A 12 -6.60 -7.45 14.61
N LYS A 13 -6.80 -6.14 14.41
CA LYS A 13 -7.89 -5.37 15.03
C LYS A 13 -9.02 -5.01 14.08
N LEU A 14 -8.79 -5.10 12.77
CA LEU A 14 -9.79 -4.82 11.75
C LEU A 14 -10.23 -6.15 11.13
N ASP A 15 -11.49 -6.54 11.37
CA ASP A 15 -11.99 -7.89 11.05
C ASP A 15 -11.89 -8.25 9.56
N ASP A 16 -11.92 -7.27 8.68
CA ASP A 16 -11.88 -7.45 7.23
C ASP A 16 -10.49 -7.22 6.60
N VAL A 17 -9.46 -6.96 7.40
CA VAL A 17 -8.09 -6.68 6.95
C VAL A 17 -7.18 -7.88 7.27
N SER A 18 -6.44 -8.38 6.28
CA SER A 18 -5.34 -9.33 6.51
C SER A 18 -3.97 -8.79 6.10
N ARG A 19 -3.95 -7.62 5.44
CA ARG A 19 -2.75 -6.99 4.91
C ARG A 19 -2.82 -5.48 5.07
N THR A 20 -1.70 -4.90 5.50
CA THR A 20 -1.50 -3.45 5.57
C THR A 20 -0.39 -3.02 4.61
N GLY A 21 -0.71 -2.08 3.72
CA GLY A 21 0.25 -1.44 2.83
C GLY A 21 1.14 -0.45 3.60
N LEU A 22 2.41 -0.36 3.18
CA LEU A 22 3.38 0.57 3.76
C LEU A 22 3.87 1.52 2.67
N ILE A 23 3.69 2.82 2.88
CA ILE A 23 4.10 3.87 1.94
C ILE A 23 5.11 4.80 2.62
N PHE A 24 6.22 5.04 1.92
CA PHE A 24 7.19 6.10 2.23
C PHE A 24 7.13 7.15 1.14
N GLU A 25 6.93 8.40 1.53
CA GLU A 25 6.93 9.57 0.65
C GLU A 25 7.72 10.69 1.35
N GLY A 26 8.56 11.41 0.62
CA GLY A 26 9.53 12.36 1.20
C GLY A 26 9.29 13.83 0.86
N SER A 27 8.18 14.18 0.21
CA SER A 27 7.96 15.50 -0.38
C SER A 27 7.00 16.42 0.39
N GLY A 28 6.20 15.88 1.32
CA GLY A 28 5.10 16.64 1.94
C GLY A 28 5.41 17.25 3.30
N ILE A 29 6.39 16.73 4.04
CA ILE A 29 6.70 17.12 5.42
C ILE A 29 8.21 16.93 5.66
N ASP A 30 8.82 17.76 6.49
CA ASP A 30 10.27 17.84 6.74
C ASP A 30 10.85 16.72 7.64
N HIS A 31 10.08 15.67 7.91
CA HIS A 31 10.55 14.50 8.66
C HIS A 31 10.17 13.17 7.99
N ALA A 32 11.04 12.19 8.18
CA ALA A 32 10.79 10.82 7.74
C ALA A 32 9.59 10.24 8.48
N HIS A 33 8.56 9.86 7.74
CA HIS A 33 7.36 9.24 8.27
C HIS A 33 6.92 8.09 7.38
N ILE A 34 6.07 7.23 7.94
CA ILE A 34 5.53 6.04 7.28
C ILE A 34 4.02 6.14 7.32
N LYS A 35 3.38 5.98 6.17
CA LYS A 35 1.93 5.82 6.08
C LYS A 35 1.61 4.33 6.05
N LEU A 36 0.71 3.89 6.93
CA LEU A 36 0.18 2.53 6.95
C LEU A 36 -1.26 2.55 6.44
N ILE A 37 -1.57 1.71 5.46
CA ILE A 37 -2.89 1.69 4.80
C ILE A 37 -3.49 0.29 4.94
N PRO A 38 -4.45 0.08 5.87
CA PRO A 38 -5.17 -1.18 6.00
C PRO A 38 -5.92 -1.52 4.70
N MET A 39 -5.72 -2.71 4.16
CA MET A 39 -6.39 -3.15 2.94
C MET A 39 -7.70 -3.87 3.28
N HIS A 40 -8.78 -3.12 3.40
CA HIS A 40 -10.12 -3.65 3.68
C HIS A 40 -10.57 -4.71 2.66
N GLY A 41 -11.36 -5.69 3.13
CA GLY A 41 -11.81 -6.83 2.35
C GLY A 41 -10.75 -7.91 2.05
N THR A 42 -9.51 -7.77 2.53
CA THR A 42 -8.46 -8.76 2.28
C THR A 42 -8.50 -9.96 3.21
N ALA A 43 -9.21 -9.91 4.35
CA ALA A 43 -9.35 -11.05 5.25
C ALA A 43 -10.15 -12.21 4.66
N ASN A 44 -11.11 -11.92 3.78
CA ASN A 44 -11.99 -12.94 3.18
C ASN A 44 -11.38 -13.62 1.94
N ILE A 45 -10.10 -13.36 1.63
CA ILE A 45 -9.41 -13.94 0.48
C ILE A 45 -8.92 -15.35 0.86
N SER A 46 -9.72 -16.37 0.50
CA SER A 46 -9.44 -17.79 0.80
C SER A 46 -8.14 -18.31 0.16
N LYS A 47 -7.79 -17.79 -1.02
CA LYS A 47 -6.53 -18.08 -1.71
C LYS A 47 -5.95 -16.77 -2.21
N TRP A 48 -4.72 -16.48 -1.78
CA TRP A 48 -4.03 -15.27 -2.24
C TRP A 48 -3.84 -15.33 -3.76
N ASN A 49 -4.26 -14.25 -4.42
CA ASN A 49 -3.93 -13.96 -5.80
C ASN A 49 -3.44 -12.50 -5.87
N PRO A 50 -2.53 -12.16 -6.78
CA PRO A 50 -2.15 -10.78 -7.03
C PRO A 50 -3.38 -9.95 -7.44
N THR A 51 -3.64 -8.85 -6.74
CA THR A 51 -4.57 -7.82 -7.19
C THR A 51 -3.81 -6.87 -8.10
N THR A 52 -3.65 -7.28 -9.34
CA THR A 52 -2.87 -6.54 -10.33
C THR A 52 -3.79 -5.87 -11.33
N THR A 53 -3.54 -4.59 -11.59
CA THR A 53 -4.10 -3.89 -12.76
C THR A 53 -2.92 -3.33 -13.54
N TYR A 54 -2.90 -3.59 -14.84
CA TYR A 54 -1.87 -3.08 -15.73
C TYR A 54 -2.31 -1.74 -16.29
N LEU A 55 -1.50 -0.71 -16.05
CA LEU A 55 -1.70 0.64 -16.56
C LEU A 55 -0.39 1.08 -17.21
N ASP A 56 -0.39 1.29 -18.53
CA ASP A 56 0.76 1.87 -19.24
C ASP A 56 0.83 3.38 -18.96
N LYS A 57 1.29 3.71 -17.75
CA LYS A 57 1.32 5.08 -17.24
C LYS A 57 2.72 5.40 -16.73
N TYR A 58 3.41 6.29 -17.46
CA TYR A 58 4.68 6.87 -17.05
C TYR A 58 4.53 8.38 -16.89
N PHE A 59 5.07 8.90 -15.79
CA PHE A 59 4.99 10.31 -15.47
C PHE A 59 6.36 10.97 -15.54
N LYS A 60 6.48 12.02 -16.35
CA LYS A 60 7.66 12.90 -16.33
C LYS A 60 7.71 13.80 -15.09
N LYS A 61 6.56 14.05 -14.46
CA LYS A 61 6.41 14.88 -13.26
C LYS A 61 5.45 14.21 -12.29
N TYR A 62 5.72 14.35 -10.99
CA TYR A 62 4.86 13.80 -9.94
C TYR A 62 3.44 14.37 -10.01
N GLU A 63 2.43 13.48 -10.06
CA GLU A 63 1.00 13.86 -10.18
C GLU A 63 0.32 14.19 -8.85
N GLY A 64 1.03 14.09 -7.72
CA GLY A 64 0.46 14.31 -6.39
C GLY A 64 -0.13 13.05 -5.73
N TYR A 65 0.13 11.86 -6.29
CA TYR A 65 -0.24 10.59 -5.67
C TYR A 65 0.73 9.47 -6.06
N LEU A 66 0.72 8.39 -5.26
CA LEU A 66 1.37 7.12 -5.57
C LEU A 66 0.32 6.03 -5.72
N SER A 67 0.63 5.03 -6.54
CA SER A 67 -0.29 3.94 -6.82
C SER A 67 0.46 2.63 -6.96
N SER A 68 -0.20 1.51 -6.62
CA SER A 68 0.38 0.16 -6.64
C SER A 68 0.11 -0.62 -7.93
N HIS A 69 -0.37 0.05 -8.98
CA HIS A 69 -0.62 -0.60 -10.27
C HIS A 69 0.69 -0.99 -10.96
N GLU A 70 0.66 -2.07 -11.72
CA GLU A 70 1.80 -2.53 -12.50
C GLU A 70 1.87 -1.75 -13.82
N SER A 71 3.07 -1.42 -14.27
CA SER A 71 3.30 -0.92 -15.63
C SER A 71 3.45 -2.11 -16.58
N LEU A 72 3.08 -1.92 -17.85
CA LEU A 72 3.56 -2.81 -18.90
C LEU A 72 5.09 -2.73 -18.94
N ARG A 73 5.78 -3.87 -18.90
CA ARG A 73 7.22 -3.93 -19.19
C ARG A 73 7.42 -3.56 -20.65
N LYS A 74 8.15 -2.48 -20.92
CA LYS A 74 8.71 -2.20 -22.25
C LYS A 74 9.99 -2.99 -22.46
#